data_AF-A0A8S3B809-F1
#
_entry.id   AF-A0A8S3B809-F1
#
_cell.length_a   1.000
_cell.length_b   1.000
_cell.length_c   1.000
_cell.angle_alpha   90.00
_cell.angle_beta   90.00
_cell.angle_gamma   90.00
#
_symmetry.space_group_name_H-M   'P 1'
#
loop_
_entity.id
_entity.type
_entity.pdbx_description
1 polymer ?
#
loop_
_entity_poly.entity_id
_entity_poly.type
_entity_poly.pdbx_seq_one_letter_code
_entity_poly.pdbx_strand_id
1 'polypeptide(L)'
;LSSSITVLNHYPAIRVIQKISTIPENFTSTNYAAELIIHPILHKFLYASNRGHDSIVVFAVDNNTGHLTTIQHVHVQGRTP
;
A
#
# COMPACT_ATOMS: atom_id res chain seq x y z
N LEU A 1 -4.31 -5.96 13.06
CA LEU A 1 -3.74 -5.80 11.71
C LEU A 1 -3.28 -4.35 11.57
N SER A 2 -2.05 -4.08 11.13
CA SER A 2 -1.59 -2.71 10.91
C SER A 2 -1.92 -2.26 9.48
N SER A 3 -2.48 -1.06 9.30
CA SER A 3 -2.75 -0.42 8.00
C SER A 3 -1.45 0.03 7.32
N SER A 4 -0.56 -0.90 7.03
CA SER A 4 0.76 -0.62 6.49
C SER A 4 1.28 -1.75 5.63
N ILE A 5 2.06 -1.39 4.60
CA ILE A 5 2.85 -2.32 3.79
C ILE A 5 4.26 -2.38 4.37
N THR A 6 4.81 -3.58 4.47
CA THR A 6 6.22 -3.81 4.76
C THR A 6 6.91 -4.27 3.49
N VAL A 7 7.90 -3.51 3.03
CA VAL A 7 8.70 -3.86 1.86
C VAL A 7 9.91 -4.66 2.32
N LEU A 8 10.12 -5.81 1.68
CA LEU A 8 11.21 -6.73 1.98
C LEU A 8 12.15 -6.81 0.78
N ASN A 9 13.45 -6.73 1.01
CA ASN A 9 14.47 -7.21 0.08
C ASN A 9 14.78 -8.67 0.42
N HIS A 10 14.76 -9.58 -0.57
CA HIS A 10 14.88 -11.03 -0.35
C HIS A 10 16.30 -11.58 -0.60
N TYR A 11 17.28 -10.77 -1.04
CA TYR A 11 18.63 -11.26 -1.37
C TYR A 11 19.75 -10.42 -0.74
N PRO A 12 20.79 -11.04 -0.13
CA PRO A 12 21.02 -12.47 0.09
C PRO A 12 20.22 -13.06 1.28
N ALA A 13 19.48 -12.23 2.00
CA ALA A 13 18.59 -12.63 3.08
C ALA A 13 17.40 -11.67 3.15
N ILE A 14 16.28 -12.10 3.76
CA ILE A 14 15.12 -11.23 3.97
C ILE A 14 15.48 -10.08 4.90
N ARG A 15 15.30 -8.85 4.42
CA ARG A 15 15.47 -7.62 5.20
C ARG A 15 14.30 -6.68 4.97
N VAL A 16 13.77 -6.13 6.05
CA VAL A 16 12.82 -5.01 5.97
C VAL A 16 13.57 -3.78 5.48
N ILE A 17 13.11 -3.18 4.39
CA ILE A 17 13.69 -1.94 3.85
C ILE A 17 12.76 -0.74 4.03
N GLN A 18 11.45 -0.98 4.19
CA GLN A 18 10.48 0.08 4.39
C GLN A 18 9.25 -0.44 5.12
N LYS A 19 8.63 0.43 5.93
CA LYS A 19 7.25 0.29 6.37
C LYS A 19 6.51 1.58 6.03
N ILE A 20 5.38 1.48 5.33
CA ILE A 20 4.61 2.63 4.86
C ILE A 20 3.13 2.45 5.15
N SER A 21 2.45 3.51 5.58
CA SER A 21 1.00 3.49 5.85
C SER A 21 0.20 3.32 4.57
N THR A 22 -0.91 2.59 4.63
CA THR A 22 -1.90 2.49 3.54
C THR A 22 -3.06 3.46 3.70
N ILE A 23 -3.12 4.18 4.82
CA ILE A 23 -4.17 5.15 5.15
C ILE A 23 -3.55 6.52 5.44
N PRO A 24 -4.33 7.62 5.27
CA PRO A 24 -3.92 8.95 5.71
C PRO A 24 -3.59 9.00 7.21
N GLU A 25 -2.64 9.84 7.61
CA GLU A 25 -2.20 9.97 9.01
C GLU A 25 -3.32 10.39 9.97
N ASN A 26 -4.33 11.09 9.47
CA ASN A 26 -5.46 11.57 10.24
C ASN A 26 -6.63 10.56 10.32
N PHE A 27 -6.52 9.37 9.73
CA PHE A 27 -7.56 8.35 9.84
C PHE A 27 -7.38 7.53 11.12
N THR A 28 -8.30 7.67 12.07
CA THR A 28 -8.21 7.06 13.40
C THR A 28 -9.16 5.90 13.62
N SER A 29 -10.05 5.62 12.66
CA SER A 29 -11.02 4.52 12.75
C SER A 29 -10.38 3.18 12.40
N THR A 30 -11.10 2.09 12.66
CA THR A 30 -10.66 0.75 12.31
C THR A 30 -10.47 0.62 10.80
N ASN A 31 -9.34 0.05 10.38
CA ASN A 31 -9.07 -0.29 8.99
C ASN A 31 -8.44 -1.67 8.90
N TYR A 32 -8.76 -2.37 7.81
CA TYR A 32 -8.20 -3.65 7.46
C TYR A 32 -7.55 -3.54 6.08
N ALA A 33 -6.23 -3.74 6.02
CA ALA A 33 -5.54 -3.95 4.76
C ALA A 33 -6.04 -5.26 4.14
N ALA A 34 -6.37 -5.24 2.85
CA ALA A 34 -6.93 -6.39 2.17
C ALA A 34 -5.99 -6.93 1.08
N GLU A 35 -6.04 -6.37 -0.12
CA GLU A 35 -5.33 -6.90 -1.29
C GLU A 35 -4.23 -5.95 -1.76
N LEU A 36 -3.14 -6.53 -2.28
CA LEU A 36 -2.04 -5.82 -2.95
C LEU A 36 -1.97 -6.25 -4.41
N ILE A 37 -1.94 -5.29 -5.33
CA ILE A 37 -1.81 -5.55 -6.78
C ILE A 37 -0.71 -4.67 -7.34
N ILE A 38 0.21 -5.26 -8.11
CA ILE A 38 1.22 -4.51 -8.87
C ILE A 38 0.76 -4.30 -10.31
N HIS A 39 1.01 -3.12 -10.87
CA HIS A 39 0.72 -2.83 -12.26
C HIS A 39 1.52 -3.79 -13.19
N PRO A 40 0.86 -4.58 -14.04
CA PRO A 40 1.46 -5.79 -14.61
C PRO A 40 2.51 -5.55 -15.71
N ILE A 41 2.45 -4.39 -16.38
CA ILE A 41 3.36 -4.11 -17.51
C ILE A 41 4.57 -3.31 -17.03
N LEU A 42 4.31 -2.13 -16.47
CA LEU A 42 5.36 -1.21 -16.08
C LEU A 42 5.96 -1.50 -14.70
N HIS A 43 5.28 -2.25 -13.82
CA HIS A 43 5.67 -2.49 -12.42
C HIS A 43 5.97 -1.22 -11.59
N LYS A 44 5.60 -0.04 -12.11
CA LYS A 44 5.84 1.27 -11.49
C LYS A 44 4.81 1.66 -10.43
N PHE A 45 3.72 0.92 -10.33
CA PHE A 45 2.62 1.23 -9.42
C PHE A 45 2.21 0.01 -8.61
N LEU A 46 2.02 0.22 -7.31
CA LEU A 46 1.45 -0.74 -6.39
C LEU A 46 0.14 -0.17 -5.84
N TYR A 47 -0.90 -0.99 -5.84
CA TYR A 47 -2.23 -0.64 -5.34
C TYR A 47 -2.51 -1.45 -4.09
N ALA A 48 -3.10 -0.83 -3.08
CA ALA A 48 -3.59 -1.53 -1.90
C ALA A 48 -5.02 -1.12 -1.58
N SER A 49 -5.86 -2.10 -1.26
CA SER A 49 -7.24 -1.86 -0.82
C SER A 49 -7.33 -1.74 0.71
N ASN A 50 -8.09 -0.75 1.16
CA ASN A 50 -8.37 -0.45 2.56
C ASN A 50 -9.87 -0.62 2.83
N ARG A 51 -10.22 -1.58 3.69
CA ARG A 51 -11.60 -1.75 4.19
C ARG A 51 -11.74 -1.00 5.52
N GLY A 52 -12.61 0.01 5.56
CA GLY A 52 -12.70 0.95 6.68
C GLY A 52 -12.42 2.39 6.25
N HIS A 53 -11.23 2.66 5.66
CA HIS A 53 -11.01 3.94 4.96
C HIS A 53 -11.73 3.99 3.59
N ASP A 54 -12.27 2.85 3.15
CA ASP A 54 -13.05 2.69 1.91
C ASP A 54 -12.33 3.33 0.71
N SER A 55 -11.09 2.90 0.49
CA SER A 55 -10.22 3.46 -0.55
C SER A 55 -9.27 2.45 -1.16
N ILE A 56 -8.77 2.79 -2.34
CA ILE A 56 -7.57 2.20 -2.93
C ILE A 56 -6.46 3.24 -2.80
N VAL A 57 -5.39 2.90 -2.09
CA VAL A 57 -4.17 3.71 -2.09
C VAL A 57 -3.29 3.31 -3.28
N VAL A 58 -2.69 4.31 -3.91
CA VAL A 58 -1.78 4.15 -5.05
C VAL A 58 -0.38 4.55 -4.60
N PHE A 59 0.59 3.67 -4.80
CA PHE A 59 2.00 3.93 -4.57
C PHE A 59 2.78 3.94 -5.88
N ALA A 60 3.76 4.84 -6.00
CA ALA A 60 4.85 4.73 -6.98
C ALA A 60 5.91 3.76 -6.43
N VAL A 61 6.47 2.93 -7.30
CA VAL A 61 7.60 2.04 -7.00
C VAL A 61 8.87 2.64 -7.59
N ASP A 62 9.88 2.88 -6.75
CA ASP A 62 11.23 3.18 -7.21
C ASP A 62 11.92 1.86 -7.62
N ASN A 63 12.17 1.70 -8.92
CA ASN A 63 12.77 0.48 -9.46
C ASN A 63 14.23 0.25 -9.05
N ASN A 64 14.94 1.28 -8.57
CA ASN A 64 16.33 1.14 -8.14
C ASN A 64 16.42 0.68 -6.68
N THR A 65 15.49 1.14 -5.84
CA THR A 65 15.55 0.90 -4.38
C THR A 65 14.47 -0.05 -3.89
N GLY A 66 13.38 -0.22 -4.64
CA GLY A 66 12.16 -0.92 -4.22
C GLY A 66 11.28 -0.10 -3.27
N HIS A 67 11.65 1.15 -2.95
CA HIS A 67 10.86 1.98 -2.05
C HIS A 67 9.54 2.43 -2.69
N LEU A 68 8.52 2.53 -1.85
CA LEU A 68 7.18 3.00 -2.19
C LEU A 68 7.02 4.46 -1.81
N THR A 69 6.34 5.22 -2.66
CA THR A 69 5.90 6.59 -2.33
C THR A 69 4.40 6.69 -2.55
N THR A 70 3.64 7.17 -1.56
CA THR A 70 2.20 7.38 -1.68
C THR A 70 1.91 8.46 -2.72
N ILE A 71 1.13 8.12 -3.75
CA ILE A 71 0.66 9.07 -4.78
C ILE A 71 -0.68 9.67 -4.35
N GLN A 72 -1.64 8.81 -4.03
CA GLN A 72 -3.01 9.23 -3.72
C GLN A 72 -3.80 8.12 -3.02
N HIS A 73 -4.90 8.52 -2.38
CA HIS A 73 -5.96 7.63 -1.95
C HIS A 73 -7.20 7.93 -2.79
N VAL A 74 -7.72 6.91 -3.46
CA VAL A 74 -8.94 7.01 -4.27
C VAL A 74 -10.07 6.36 -3.49
N HIS A 75 -11.07 7.13 -3.06
CA HIS A 75 -12.23 6.57 -2.38
C HIS A 75 -13.03 5.67 -3.32
N VAL A 76 -13.31 4.46 -2.86
CA VAL A 76 -14.27 3.59 -3.54
C VAL A 76 -15.64 3.98 -3.01
N GLN A 77 -16.57 4.33 -3.90
CA GLN A 77 -17.90 4.83 -3.53
C GLN A 77 -18.81 3.76 -2.89
N GLY A 78 -18.29 2.56 -2.66
CA GLY A 78 -18.95 1.52 -1.88
C GLY A 78 -18.55 1.65 -0.41
N ARG A 79 -19.53 1.51 0.49
CA ARG A 79 -19.24 1.20 1.90
C ARG A 79 -19.07 -0.30 2.00
N THR A 80 -18.07 -0.74 2.75
CA THR A 80 -17.83 -2.16 3.08
C THR A 80 -19.18 -2.87 3.37
N PRO A 81 -19.55 -3.97 2.67
CA PRO A 81 -20.81 -4.69 2.90
C PRO A 81 -20.85 -5.39 4.26
#